data_AF-A0AAW9H2J0-F1
#
_entry.id   AF-A0AAW9H2J0-F1
#
_cell.length_a   1.000
_cell.length_b   1.000
_cell.length_c   1.000
_cell.angle_alpha   90.00
_cell.angle_beta   90.00
_cell.angle_gamma   90.00
#
_symmetry.space_group_name_H-M   'P 1'
#
loop_
_entity.id
_entity.type
_entity.pdbx_description
1 polymer ?
#
loop_
_entity_poly.entity_id
_entity_poly.type
_entity_poly.pdbx_seq_one_letter_code
_entity_poly.pdbx_strand_id
1 'polypeptide(L)'
;MGILIYLTPAVALWAAVATAFAHGLFQRLGHAYRRDATAKETIARYQAALSQLKAQAAASAQELETLRQDHERLRATYEYEAAPAAAASANAAPAAAPSPAPPKPGPAPAAPPAAPPSTIALAQIDIADEVGTLLAHVARVARSIRRYSAYSRGHNGPEPASARYDLHWLSDCLHNLDQVGHALARNNMETLTAACTELLTMYEQYLRDGSGYNSRDTFQRLSTQVPLAEVTDAIRSIAAKASLARQAQAAHEEAAHAHERVADSRQADALSML
;
A
#
# COMPACT_ATOMS: atom_id res chain seq x y z
N MET A 1 -8.47 -51.94 -23.18
CA MET A 1 -7.04 -51.61 -23.33
C MET A 1 -6.76 -50.29 -24.07
N GLY A 2 -7.64 -49.77 -24.94
CA GLY A 2 -7.37 -48.53 -25.69
C GLY A 2 -7.41 -47.21 -24.89
N ILE A 3 -8.24 -47.11 -23.84
CA ILE A 3 -8.40 -45.86 -23.06
C ILE A 3 -7.16 -45.51 -22.22
N LEU A 4 -6.44 -46.52 -21.74
CA LEU A 4 -5.21 -46.33 -20.95
C LEU A 4 -4.07 -45.73 -21.77
N ILE A 5 -4.03 -45.94 -23.08
CA ILE A 5 -2.94 -45.45 -23.96
C ILE A 5 -3.02 -43.94 -24.18
N TYR A 6 -4.23 -43.35 -24.15
CA TYR A 6 -4.43 -41.90 -24.31
C TYR A 6 -4.46 -41.14 -22.98
N LEU A 7 -4.76 -41.83 -21.87
CA LEU A 7 -4.84 -41.20 -20.55
C LEU A 7 -3.45 -40.80 -20.02
N THR A 8 -2.44 -41.66 -20.17
CA THR A 8 -1.07 -41.39 -19.73
C THR A 8 -0.43 -40.17 -20.41
N PRO A 9 -0.46 -40.01 -21.74
CA PRO A 9 0.08 -38.82 -22.38
C PRO A 9 -0.72 -37.55 -22.05
N ALA A 10 -2.04 -37.66 -21.86
CA ALA A 10 -2.86 -36.52 -21.45
C ALA A 10 -2.53 -36.03 -20.03
N VAL A 11 -2.29 -36.95 -19.09
CA VAL A 11 -1.85 -36.62 -17.72
C VAL A 11 -0.44 -36.04 -17.72
N ALA A 12 0.48 -36.60 -18.51
CA ALA A 12 1.84 -36.08 -18.65
C ALA A 12 1.85 -34.65 -19.23
N LEU A 13 1.00 -34.37 -20.23
CA LEU A 13 0.83 -33.04 -20.80
C LEU A 13 0.31 -32.05 -19.74
N TRP A 14 -0.70 -32.44 -18.97
CA TRP A 14 -1.23 -31.62 -17.88
C TRP A 14 -0.19 -31.34 -16.79
N ALA A 15 0.60 -32.34 -16.41
CA ALA A 15 1.68 -32.18 -15.45
C ALA A 15 2.76 -31.21 -15.95
N ALA A 16 3.11 -31.29 -17.24
CA ALA A 16 4.07 -30.38 -17.86
C ALA A 16 3.55 -28.94 -17.88
N VAL A 17 2.28 -28.73 -18.24
CA VAL A 17 1.64 -27.41 -18.23
C VAL A 17 1.56 -26.85 -16.82
N ALA A 18 1.16 -27.64 -15.83
CA ALA A 18 1.11 -27.23 -14.43
C ALA A 18 2.50 -26.86 -13.90
N THR A 19 3.54 -27.61 -14.26
CA THR A 19 4.92 -27.34 -13.86
C THR A 19 5.43 -26.04 -14.49
N ALA A 20 5.16 -25.82 -15.78
CA ALA A 20 5.51 -24.58 -16.47
C ALA A 20 4.79 -23.37 -15.85
N PHE A 21 3.51 -23.51 -15.52
CA PHE A 21 2.73 -22.47 -14.85
C PHE A 21 3.27 -22.17 -13.45
N ALA A 22 3.54 -23.19 -12.65
CA ALA A 22 4.13 -23.04 -11.32
C ALA A 22 5.52 -22.37 -11.39
N HIS A 23 6.33 -22.73 -12.38
CA HIS A 23 7.64 -22.12 -12.59
C HIS A 23 7.52 -20.64 -12.98
N GLY A 24 6.60 -20.31 -13.89
CA GLY A 24 6.32 -18.91 -14.25
C GLY A 24 5.81 -18.09 -13.06
N LEU A 25 4.94 -18.67 -12.23
CA LEU A 25 4.44 -18.02 -11.02
C LEU A 25 5.57 -17.79 -10.00
N PHE A 26 6.44 -18.78 -9.80
CA PHE A 26 7.58 -18.70 -8.89
C PHE A 26 8.60 -17.65 -9.35
N GLN A 27 8.91 -17.60 -10.65
CA GLN A 27 9.77 -16.55 -11.20
C GLN A 27 9.14 -15.17 -11.03
N ARG A 28 7.84 -15.03 -11.30
CA ARG A 28 7.11 -13.76 -11.18
C ARG A 28 7.08 -13.26 -9.72
N LEU A 29 6.83 -14.16 -8.77
CA LEU A 29 6.91 -13.88 -7.34
C LEU A 29 8.35 -13.51 -6.93
N GLY A 30 9.36 -14.24 -7.40
CA GLY A 30 10.75 -13.93 -7.14
C GLY A 30 11.22 -12.60 -7.75
N HIS A 31 10.62 -12.16 -8.86
CA HIS A 31 10.85 -10.82 -9.40
C HIS A 31 10.14 -9.74 -8.59
N ALA A 32 8.92 -9.97 -8.14
CA ALA A 32 8.20 -9.03 -7.26
C ALA A 32 8.96 -8.84 -5.93
N TYR A 33 9.38 -9.94 -5.29
CA TYR A 33 10.14 -9.90 -4.04
C TYR A 33 11.46 -9.14 -4.17
N ARG A 34 12.15 -9.30 -5.31
CA ARG A 34 13.38 -8.54 -5.61
C ARG A 34 13.10 -7.05 -5.80
N ARG A 35 12.00 -6.67 -6.46
CA ARG A 35 11.61 -5.26 -6.57
C ARG A 35 11.34 -4.64 -5.20
N ASP A 36 10.63 -5.36 -4.33
CA ASP A 36 10.33 -4.88 -2.98
C ASP A 36 11.59 -4.73 -2.14
N ALA A 37 12.54 -5.67 -2.25
CA ALA A 37 13.84 -5.55 -1.61
C ALA A 37 14.61 -4.31 -2.09
N THR A 38 14.64 -4.07 -3.41
CA THR A 38 15.29 -2.88 -3.97
C THR A 38 14.59 -1.58 -3.55
N ALA A 39 13.25 -1.57 -3.45
CA ALA A 39 12.48 -0.41 -3.00
C ALA A 39 12.74 -0.10 -1.52
N LYS A 40 12.82 -1.13 -0.67
CA LYS A 40 13.19 -0.96 0.74
C LYS A 40 14.61 -0.40 0.88
N GLU A 41 15.54 -0.90 0.06
CA GLU A 41 16.91 -0.42 0.06
C GLU A 41 17.01 1.06 -0.39
N THR A 42 16.28 1.47 -1.44
CA THR A 42 16.27 2.87 -1.88
C THR A 42 15.65 3.79 -0.83
N ILE A 43 14.54 3.38 -0.20
CA ILE A 43 13.92 4.14 0.90
C ILE A 43 14.91 4.30 2.07
N ALA A 44 15.61 3.24 2.47
CA ALA A 44 16.61 3.31 3.52
C ALA A 44 17.75 4.28 3.19
N ARG A 45 18.21 4.29 1.92
CA ARG A 45 19.22 5.25 1.45
C ARG A 45 18.70 6.70 1.50
N TYR A 46 17.46 6.94 1.09
CA TYR A 46 16.86 8.28 1.18
C TYR A 46 16.68 8.74 2.63
N GLN A 47 16.27 7.85 3.54
CA GLN A 47 16.19 8.15 4.96
C GLN A 47 17.56 8.48 5.56
N ALA A 48 18.60 7.73 5.18
CA ALA A 48 19.97 8.02 5.59
C ALA A 48 20.44 9.39 5.07
N ALA A 49 20.20 9.70 3.79
CA ALA A 49 20.55 11.01 3.22
C ALA A 49 19.80 12.16 3.92
N LEU A 50 18.51 11.99 4.22
CA LEU A 50 17.73 12.97 5.00
C LEU A 50 18.29 13.16 6.41
N SER A 51 18.72 12.09 7.07
CA SER A 51 19.33 12.18 8.40
C SER A 51 20.67 12.94 8.36
N GLN A 52 21.47 12.74 7.30
CA GLN A 52 22.73 13.46 7.09
C GLN A 52 22.50 14.95 6.84
N LEU A 53 21.52 15.31 5.99
CA LEU A 53 21.16 16.70 5.74
C LEU A 53 20.66 17.40 7.01
N LYS A 54 19.85 16.72 7.83
CA LYS A 54 19.41 17.24 9.12
C LYS A 54 20.59 17.46 10.08
N ALA A 55 21.55 16.54 10.11
CA ALA A 55 22.76 16.69 10.93
C ALA A 55 23.63 17.87 10.47
N GLN A 56 23.80 18.06 9.15
CA GLN A 56 24.51 19.20 8.59
C GLN A 56 23.82 20.54 8.92
N ALA A 57 22.49 20.59 8.82
CA ALA A 57 21.72 21.78 9.20
C ALA A 57 21.82 22.10 10.70
N ALA A 58 21.88 21.07 11.56
CA ALA A 58 22.10 21.26 12.99
C ALA A 58 23.52 21.78 13.30
N ALA A 59 24.54 21.27 12.58
CA ALA A 59 25.92 21.73 12.72
C ALA A 59 26.08 23.20 12.28
N SER A 60 25.50 23.59 11.14
CA SER A 60 25.57 24.98 10.68
C SER A 60 24.82 25.95 11.60
N ALA A 61 23.72 25.51 12.23
CA ALA A 61 23.04 26.29 13.26
C ALA A 61 23.93 26.56 14.47
N GLN A 62 24.69 25.56 14.94
CA GLN A 62 25.66 25.72 16.03
C GLN A 62 26.79 26.69 15.66
N GLU A 63 27.32 26.61 14.44
CA GLU A 63 28.33 27.56 13.96
C GLU A 63 27.83 29.00 13.99
N LEU A 64 26.59 29.25 13.55
CA LEU A 64 25.97 30.58 13.62
C LEU A 64 25.80 31.07 15.06
N GLU A 65 25.44 30.19 16.00
CA GLU A 65 25.36 30.54 17.42
C GLU A 65 26.74 30.92 17.99
N THR A 66 27.80 30.20 17.62
CA THR A 66 29.17 30.53 18.06
C THR A 66 29.63 31.87 17.50
N LEU A 67 29.41 32.13 16.21
CA LEU A 67 29.75 33.41 15.57
C LEU A 67 28.98 34.57 16.20
N ARG A 68 27.72 34.35 16.59
CA ARG A 68 26.91 35.34 17.30
C ARG A 68 27.50 35.66 18.67
N GLN A 69 27.88 34.63 19.44
CA GLN A 69 28.50 34.83 20.76
C GLN A 69 29.84 35.58 20.64
N ASP A 70 30.66 35.26 19.65
CA ASP A 70 31.93 35.94 19.43
C ASP A 70 31.73 37.40 18.98
N HIS A 71 30.72 37.67 18.15
CA HIS A 71 30.35 39.04 17.81
C HIS A 71 29.88 39.82 19.04
N GLU A 72 29.05 39.22 19.91
CA GLU A 72 28.60 39.85 21.16
C GLU A 72 29.78 40.15 22.10
N ARG A 73 30.76 39.24 22.21
CA ARG A 73 32.01 39.45 22.97
C ARG A 73 32.84 40.60 22.42
N LEU A 74 33.07 40.63 21.11
CA LEU A 74 33.83 41.72 20.46
C LEU A 74 33.16 43.07 20.69
N ARG A 75 31.82 43.10 20.61
CA ARG A 75 31.05 44.33 20.87
C ARG A 75 31.24 44.82 22.31
N ALA A 76 31.17 43.92 23.30
CA ALA A 76 31.42 44.25 24.70
C ALA A 76 32.85 44.76 24.94
N THR A 77 33.86 44.18 24.27
CA THR A 77 35.25 44.68 24.37
C THR A 77 35.39 46.08 23.78
N TYR A 78 34.77 46.36 22.62
CA TYR A 78 34.77 47.70 22.04
C TYR A 78 34.03 48.72 22.92
N GLU A 79 32.90 48.35 23.53
CA GLU A 79 32.17 49.22 24.45
C GLU A 79 32.98 49.51 25.72
N TYR A 80 33.70 48.52 26.26
CA TYR A 80 34.60 48.69 27.40
C TYR A 80 35.82 49.56 27.07
N GLU A 81 36.38 49.46 25.86
CA GLU A 81 37.52 50.26 25.40
C GLU A 81 37.10 51.68 24.95
N ALA A 82 35.86 51.84 24.48
CA ALA A 82 35.27 53.14 24.16
C ALA A 82 34.88 53.95 25.41
N ALA A 83 34.57 53.30 26.54
CA ALA A 83 34.24 53.97 27.80
C ALA A 83 35.36 54.91 28.34
N PRO A 84 36.65 54.53 28.36
CA PRO A 84 37.73 55.44 28.73
C PRO A 84 38.10 56.44 27.62
N ALA A 85 37.84 56.13 26.34
CA ALA A 85 38.10 57.05 25.22
C ALA A 85 37.04 58.17 25.12
N ALA A 86 35.77 57.88 25.40
CA ALA A 86 34.68 58.86 25.47
C ALA A 86 34.85 59.83 26.67
N ALA A 87 35.46 59.37 27.76
CA ALA A 87 35.84 60.24 28.89
C ALA A 87 37.00 61.19 28.53
N ALA A 88 37.87 60.81 27.59
CA ALA A 88 38.96 61.65 27.08
C ALA A 88 38.55 62.57 25.91
N SER A 89 37.45 62.27 25.19
CA SER A 89 36.98 63.06 24.05
C SER A 89 35.84 64.06 24.37
N ALA A 90 35.45 64.22 25.64
CA ALA A 90 34.46 65.22 26.06
C ALA A 90 34.93 66.68 25.92
N ASN A 91 36.16 66.92 25.43
CA ASN A 91 36.75 68.24 25.23
C ASN A 91 37.28 68.45 23.80
N ALA A 92 36.49 68.17 22.76
CA ALA A 92 36.65 68.81 21.45
C ALA A 92 35.45 68.53 20.53
N ALA A 93 34.80 69.60 20.07
CA ALA A 93 33.92 69.61 18.90
C ALA A 93 34.06 70.98 18.22
N PRO A 94 33.65 71.18 16.95
CA PRO A 94 33.16 70.21 15.95
C PRO A 94 33.84 70.37 14.56
N ALA A 95 33.72 69.35 13.70
CA ALA A 95 33.87 69.53 12.24
C ALA A 95 32.97 68.56 11.47
N ALA A 96 32.40 69.06 10.37
CA ALA A 96 31.25 68.54 9.65
C ALA A 96 31.58 67.53 8.53
N ALA A 97 30.65 66.57 8.33
CA ALA A 97 30.31 65.80 7.10
C ALA A 97 31.41 64.88 6.48
N PRO A 98 31.06 63.81 5.71
CA PRO A 98 29.78 63.55 5.02
C PRO A 98 29.14 62.16 5.26
N SER A 99 27.85 62.08 4.92
CA SER A 99 27.04 60.86 4.85
C SER A 99 27.68 59.76 3.98
N PRO A 100 27.65 58.48 4.40
CA PRO A 100 27.90 57.37 3.50
C PRO A 100 26.66 57.07 2.65
N ALA A 101 26.87 56.94 1.34
CA ALA A 101 25.88 56.53 0.36
C ALA A 101 25.27 55.15 0.69
N PRO A 102 24.01 54.88 0.29
CA PRO A 102 23.38 53.60 0.54
C PRO A 102 24.08 52.48 -0.25
N PRO A 103 24.42 51.33 0.36
CA PRO A 103 24.87 50.17 -0.38
C PRO A 103 23.70 49.59 -1.20
N LYS A 104 24.05 49.15 -2.42
CA LYS A 104 23.18 48.50 -3.42
C LYS A 104 22.29 47.40 -2.82
N PRO A 105 21.07 47.17 -3.34
CA PRO A 105 20.28 46.00 -2.98
C PRO A 105 21.04 44.73 -3.34
N GLY A 106 21.36 43.91 -2.34
CA GLY A 106 21.85 42.55 -2.54
C GLY A 106 20.77 41.68 -3.19
N PRO A 107 21.15 40.57 -3.88
CA PRO A 107 20.20 39.71 -4.56
C PRO A 107 19.17 39.16 -3.57
N ALA A 108 17.90 39.21 -3.99
CA ALA A 108 16.74 38.71 -3.26
C ALA A 108 16.99 37.29 -2.73
N PRO A 109 16.44 36.92 -1.56
CA PRO A 109 16.50 35.55 -1.06
C PRO A 109 15.93 34.61 -2.12
N ALA A 110 16.77 33.70 -2.60
CA ALA A 110 16.36 32.65 -3.50
C ALA A 110 15.18 31.91 -2.86
N ALA A 111 14.05 31.88 -3.58
CA ALA A 111 12.87 31.13 -3.20
C ALA A 111 13.28 29.69 -2.82
N PRO A 112 12.72 29.12 -1.74
CA PRO A 112 13.01 27.74 -1.37
C PRO A 112 12.74 26.83 -2.56
N PRO A 113 13.64 25.88 -2.87
CA PRO A 113 13.45 24.97 -3.99
C PRO A 113 12.12 24.23 -3.79
N ALA A 114 11.24 24.35 -4.78
CA ALA A 114 10.00 23.60 -4.87
C ALA A 114 10.29 22.13 -4.54
N ALA A 115 9.62 21.62 -3.51
CA ALA A 115 9.69 20.22 -3.16
C ALA A 115 9.39 19.38 -4.42
N PRO A 116 10.19 18.34 -4.72
CA PRO A 116 9.89 17.47 -5.85
C PRO A 116 8.51 16.82 -5.64
N PRO A 117 7.69 16.68 -6.69
CA PRO A 117 6.39 16.05 -6.60
C PRO A 117 6.55 14.62 -6.08
N SER A 118 5.97 14.37 -4.91
CA SER A 118 5.89 13.05 -4.29
C SER A 118 5.37 12.05 -5.31
N THR A 119 6.23 11.14 -5.71
CA THR A 119 5.91 10.08 -6.67
C THR A 119 4.75 9.27 -6.10
N ILE A 120 3.65 9.26 -6.84
CA ILE A 120 2.39 8.57 -6.52
C ILE A 120 2.69 7.09 -6.25
N ALA A 121 2.66 6.69 -4.98
CA ALA A 121 2.58 5.28 -4.63
C ALA A 121 1.11 4.87 -4.77
N LEU A 122 0.78 4.15 -5.84
CA LEU A 122 -0.47 3.37 -5.86
C LEU A 122 -0.50 2.53 -4.57
N ALA A 123 -1.60 2.62 -3.80
CA ALA A 123 -1.82 1.80 -2.62
C ALA A 123 -1.78 0.32 -3.02
N GLN A 124 -0.61 -0.31 -2.88
CA GLN A 124 -0.43 -1.73 -3.10
C GLN A 124 -0.99 -2.42 -1.86
N ILE A 125 -2.19 -2.99 -1.99
CA ILE A 125 -2.86 -3.66 -0.87
C ILE A 125 -2.09 -4.96 -0.58
N ASP A 126 -1.54 -5.07 0.62
CA ASP A 126 -0.89 -6.31 1.06
C ASP A 126 -1.97 -7.33 1.49
N ILE A 127 -2.33 -8.22 0.56
CA ILE A 127 -3.34 -9.28 0.74
C ILE A 127 -2.78 -10.67 0.42
N ALA A 128 -1.46 -10.85 0.44
CA ALA A 128 -0.83 -12.09 0.00
C ALA A 128 -1.28 -13.30 0.84
N ASP A 129 -1.37 -13.13 2.16
CA ASP A 129 -1.77 -14.18 3.10
C ASP A 129 -3.25 -14.56 2.93
N GLU A 130 -4.12 -13.56 2.73
CA GLU A 130 -5.55 -13.81 2.48
C GLU A 130 -5.76 -14.52 1.15
N VAL A 131 -5.07 -14.09 0.09
CA VAL A 131 -5.13 -14.77 -1.22
C VAL A 131 -4.61 -16.20 -1.12
N GLY A 132 -3.54 -16.44 -0.34
CA GLY A 132 -3.06 -17.79 -0.04
C GLY A 132 -4.11 -18.66 0.65
N THR A 133 -4.85 -18.08 1.60
CA THR A 133 -5.96 -18.74 2.31
C THR A 133 -7.11 -19.09 1.37
N LEU A 134 -7.50 -18.16 0.47
CA LEU A 134 -8.52 -18.41 -0.55
C LEU A 134 -8.10 -19.54 -1.50
N LEU A 135 -6.86 -19.54 -1.98
CA LEU A 135 -6.34 -20.60 -2.86
C LEU A 135 -6.34 -21.97 -2.16
N ALA A 136 -5.94 -22.02 -0.89
CA ALA A 136 -6.01 -23.24 -0.10
C ALA A 136 -7.45 -23.74 0.03
N HIS A 137 -8.41 -22.84 0.25
CA HIS A 137 -9.81 -23.18 0.30
C HIS A 137 -10.35 -23.71 -1.04
N VAL A 138 -10.04 -23.07 -2.17
CA VAL A 138 -10.39 -23.57 -3.51
C VAL A 138 -9.87 -25.00 -3.71
N ALA A 139 -8.64 -25.29 -3.29
CA ALA A 139 -8.07 -26.63 -3.36
C ALA A 139 -8.81 -27.65 -2.47
N ARG A 140 -9.23 -27.25 -1.26
CA ARG A 140 -10.02 -28.07 -0.33
C ARG A 140 -11.42 -28.37 -0.90
N VAL A 141 -12.09 -27.37 -1.47
CA VAL A 141 -13.38 -27.52 -2.14
C VAL A 141 -13.26 -28.44 -3.35
N ALA A 142 -12.27 -28.22 -4.24
CA ALA A 142 -12.02 -29.07 -5.40
C ALA A 142 -11.73 -30.53 -5.01
N ARG A 143 -10.97 -30.75 -3.93
CA ARG A 143 -10.72 -32.09 -3.38
C ARG A 143 -12.01 -32.74 -2.87
N SER A 144 -12.86 -31.97 -2.19
CA SER A 144 -14.16 -32.44 -1.72
C SER A 144 -15.06 -32.79 -2.89
N ILE A 145 -15.19 -31.94 -3.91
CA ILE A 145 -15.91 -32.24 -5.16
C ILE A 145 -15.42 -33.54 -5.77
N ARG A 146 -14.10 -33.73 -5.88
CA ARG A 146 -13.53 -34.98 -6.41
C ARG A 146 -13.92 -36.20 -5.58
N ARG A 147 -13.93 -36.10 -4.24
CA ARG A 147 -14.30 -37.19 -3.34
C ARG A 147 -15.79 -37.53 -3.44
N TYR A 148 -16.61 -36.50 -3.55
CA TYR A 148 -18.06 -36.59 -3.71
C TYR A 148 -18.49 -36.63 -5.18
N SER A 149 -17.64 -36.90 -6.17
CA SER A 149 -18.04 -37.07 -7.57
C SER A 149 -18.32 -38.54 -7.92
N ALA A 150 -19.19 -38.79 -8.89
CA ALA A 150 -19.56 -40.14 -9.31
C ALA A 150 -18.33 -41.01 -9.68
N TYR A 151 -17.27 -40.37 -10.18
CA TYR A 151 -16.02 -41.01 -10.61
C TYR A 151 -15.23 -41.64 -9.46
N SER A 152 -15.15 -40.97 -8.30
CA SER A 152 -14.48 -41.51 -7.10
C SER A 152 -15.41 -42.39 -6.25
N ARG A 153 -16.72 -42.25 -6.46
CA ARG A 153 -17.79 -42.94 -5.70
C ARG A 153 -17.97 -44.40 -6.09
N GLY A 154 -17.79 -44.76 -7.36
CA GLY A 154 -17.94 -46.15 -7.85
C GLY A 154 -16.93 -47.16 -7.27
N HIS A 155 -15.90 -46.70 -6.54
CA HIS A 155 -14.84 -47.55 -6.00
C HIS A 155 -14.92 -47.74 -4.46
N ASN A 156 -15.72 -46.95 -3.73
CA ASN A 156 -15.61 -46.83 -2.27
C ASN A 156 -16.91 -47.06 -1.47
N GLY A 157 -18.05 -47.35 -2.10
CA GLY A 157 -19.29 -47.73 -1.40
C GLY A 157 -20.57 -47.08 -1.94
N PRO A 158 -21.74 -47.33 -1.30
CA PRO A 158 -23.03 -46.80 -1.73
C PRO A 158 -23.11 -45.26 -1.65
N GLU A 159 -23.82 -44.65 -2.60
CA GLU A 159 -23.94 -43.20 -2.72
C GLU A 159 -24.78 -42.62 -1.57
N PRO A 160 -24.27 -41.64 -0.81
CA PRO A 160 -25.09 -40.88 0.13
C PRO A 160 -26.20 -40.16 -0.63
N ALA A 161 -27.45 -40.26 -0.18
CA ALA A 161 -28.57 -39.56 -0.80
C ALA A 161 -28.38 -38.02 -0.90
N SER A 162 -27.47 -37.46 -0.10
CA SER A 162 -27.12 -36.04 -0.09
C SER A 162 -26.05 -35.63 -1.10
N ALA A 163 -25.36 -36.58 -1.76
CA ALA A 163 -24.13 -36.29 -2.53
C ALA A 163 -24.36 -35.30 -3.69
N ARG A 164 -25.54 -35.34 -4.31
CA ARG A 164 -25.95 -34.37 -5.35
C ARG A 164 -26.06 -32.95 -4.81
N TYR A 165 -26.54 -32.78 -3.58
CA TYR A 165 -26.69 -31.48 -2.93
C TYR A 165 -25.34 -30.98 -2.46
N ASP A 166 -24.52 -31.86 -1.87
CA ASP A 166 -23.15 -31.55 -1.48
C ASP A 166 -22.34 -31.00 -2.67
N LEU A 167 -22.43 -31.65 -3.83
CA LEU A 167 -21.78 -31.18 -5.05
C LEU A 167 -22.30 -29.84 -5.55
N HIS A 168 -23.61 -29.59 -5.46
CA HIS A 168 -24.20 -28.34 -5.86
C HIS A 168 -23.63 -27.18 -5.04
N TRP A 169 -23.68 -27.28 -3.72
CA TRP A 169 -23.18 -26.24 -2.81
C TRP A 169 -21.68 -26.03 -2.89
N LEU A 170 -20.89 -27.11 -3.06
CA LEU A 170 -19.44 -27.00 -3.25
C LEU A 170 -19.08 -26.32 -4.59
N SER A 171 -19.85 -26.59 -5.65
CA SER A 171 -19.63 -25.94 -6.94
C SER A 171 -20.00 -24.45 -6.87
N ASP A 172 -21.07 -24.12 -6.12
CA ASP A 172 -21.50 -22.75 -5.91
C ASP A 172 -20.45 -21.94 -5.12
N CYS A 173 -19.75 -22.55 -4.15
CA CYS A 173 -18.59 -21.92 -3.52
C CYS A 173 -17.51 -21.50 -4.52
N LEU A 174 -17.15 -22.38 -5.48
CA LEU A 174 -16.13 -22.06 -6.48
C LEU A 174 -16.59 -20.98 -7.46
N HIS A 175 -17.87 -21.01 -7.85
CA HIS A 175 -18.43 -20.03 -8.75
C HIS A 175 -18.38 -18.62 -8.17
N ASN A 176 -18.73 -18.45 -6.90
CA ASN A 176 -18.73 -17.14 -6.27
C ASN A 176 -17.32 -16.65 -5.91
N LEU A 177 -16.37 -17.57 -5.64
CA LEU A 177 -14.95 -17.23 -5.50
C LEU A 177 -14.32 -16.74 -6.81
N ASP A 178 -14.80 -17.19 -7.96
CA ASP A 178 -14.34 -16.71 -9.27
C ASP A 178 -14.58 -15.21 -9.46
N GLN A 179 -15.70 -14.68 -8.94
CA GLN A 179 -16.00 -13.25 -9.00
C GLN A 179 -14.99 -12.42 -8.20
N VAL A 180 -14.60 -12.90 -7.01
CA VAL A 180 -13.54 -12.28 -6.20
C VAL A 180 -12.20 -12.33 -6.94
N GLY A 181 -11.85 -13.46 -7.54
CA GLY A 181 -10.64 -13.61 -8.36
C GLY A 181 -10.59 -12.63 -9.54
N HIS A 182 -11.71 -12.45 -10.23
CA HIS A 182 -11.85 -11.49 -11.32
C HIS A 182 -11.73 -10.03 -10.86
N ALA A 183 -12.31 -9.69 -9.71
CA ALA A 183 -12.18 -8.36 -9.12
C ALA A 183 -10.73 -8.05 -8.70
N LEU A 184 -10.04 -9.04 -8.11
CA LEU A 184 -8.60 -8.95 -7.78
C LEU A 184 -7.75 -8.74 -9.05
N ALA A 185 -8.00 -9.51 -10.10
CA ALA A 185 -7.23 -9.42 -11.35
C ALA A 185 -7.37 -8.07 -12.06
N ARG A 186 -8.54 -7.42 -11.94
CA ARG A 186 -8.80 -6.09 -12.52
C ARG A 186 -8.34 -4.93 -11.64
N ASN A 187 -7.83 -5.21 -10.44
CA ASN A 187 -7.44 -4.22 -9.43
C ASN A 187 -8.54 -3.18 -9.14
N ASN A 188 -9.81 -3.60 -9.19
CA ASN A 188 -10.95 -2.72 -8.97
C ASN A 188 -11.52 -2.95 -7.55
N MET A 189 -11.16 -2.04 -6.64
CA MET A 189 -11.50 -2.13 -5.21
C MET A 189 -13.01 -2.04 -4.94
N GLU A 190 -13.76 -1.35 -5.80
CA GLU A 190 -15.22 -1.28 -5.71
C GLU A 190 -15.84 -2.66 -5.89
N THR A 191 -15.54 -3.26 -7.04
CA THR A 191 -16.03 -4.58 -7.40
C THR A 191 -15.53 -5.64 -6.44
N LEU A 192 -14.31 -5.48 -5.90
CA LEU A 192 -13.75 -6.39 -4.93
C LEU A 192 -14.51 -6.35 -3.61
N THR A 193 -14.81 -5.16 -3.10
CA THR A 193 -15.57 -5.00 -1.86
C THR A 193 -16.99 -5.53 -2.00
N ALA A 194 -17.64 -5.25 -3.13
CA ALA A 194 -18.97 -5.78 -3.44
C ALA A 194 -18.97 -7.31 -3.52
N ALA A 195 -18.06 -7.92 -4.30
CA ALA A 195 -17.95 -9.36 -4.43
C ALA A 195 -17.64 -10.06 -3.09
N CYS A 196 -16.78 -9.46 -2.25
CA CYS A 196 -16.50 -9.99 -0.92
C CYS A 196 -17.75 -9.95 -0.01
N THR A 197 -18.54 -8.88 -0.09
CA THR A 197 -19.77 -8.72 0.72
C THR A 197 -20.85 -9.71 0.28
N GLU A 198 -21.01 -9.92 -1.03
CA GLU A 198 -21.93 -10.90 -1.59
C GLU A 198 -21.54 -12.32 -1.17
N LEU A 199 -20.26 -12.66 -1.27
CA LEU A 199 -19.74 -13.97 -0.87
C LEU A 199 -19.92 -14.24 0.64
N LEU A 200 -19.69 -13.23 1.49
CA LEU A 200 -19.94 -13.33 2.93
C LEU A 200 -21.42 -13.57 3.24
N THR A 201 -22.30 -12.81 2.59
CA THR A 201 -23.75 -12.92 2.76
C THR A 201 -24.22 -14.34 2.39
N MET A 202 -23.70 -14.88 1.29
CA MET A 202 -24.00 -16.22 0.84
C MET A 202 -23.50 -17.30 1.81
N TYR A 203 -22.25 -17.20 2.30
CA TYR A 203 -21.73 -18.15 3.29
C TYR A 203 -22.49 -18.10 4.61
N GLU A 204 -22.93 -16.92 5.05
CA GLU A 204 -23.84 -16.80 6.20
C GLU A 204 -25.19 -17.47 5.94
N GLN A 205 -25.74 -17.30 4.73
CA GLN A 205 -27.00 -17.93 4.34
C GLN A 205 -26.88 -19.46 4.34
N TYR A 206 -25.77 -20.02 3.87
CA TYR A 206 -25.54 -21.46 3.91
C TYR A 206 -25.58 -22.03 5.33
N LEU A 207 -25.08 -21.29 6.32
CA LEU A 207 -25.09 -21.73 7.71
C LEU A 207 -26.46 -21.57 8.38
N ARG A 208 -27.34 -20.73 7.84
CA ARG A 208 -28.70 -20.47 8.37
C ARG A 208 -29.79 -21.22 7.63
N ASP A 209 -29.47 -21.83 6.49
CA ASP A 209 -30.42 -22.59 5.70
C ASP A 209 -31.06 -23.71 6.54
N GLY A 210 -32.38 -23.81 6.45
CA GLY A 210 -33.21 -24.83 7.07
C GLY A 210 -34.15 -25.49 6.07
N SER A 211 -33.91 -25.28 4.77
CA SER A 211 -34.68 -25.90 3.69
C SER A 211 -34.42 -27.41 3.62
N GLY A 212 -35.33 -28.16 2.98
CA GLY A 212 -35.18 -29.61 2.77
C GLY A 212 -33.98 -30.04 1.91
N TYR A 213 -33.25 -29.09 1.33
CA TYR A 213 -32.02 -29.30 0.53
C TYR A 213 -30.73 -28.88 1.27
N ASN A 214 -30.92 -28.60 2.57
CA ASN A 214 -30.06 -28.07 3.61
C ASN A 214 -28.55 -27.91 3.29
N SER A 215 -28.17 -26.71 2.82
CA SER A 215 -26.76 -26.30 2.70
C SER A 215 -26.05 -26.29 4.07
N ARG A 216 -26.75 -26.02 5.17
CA ARG A 216 -26.19 -26.06 6.53
C ARG A 216 -25.65 -27.45 6.87
N ASP A 217 -26.43 -28.48 6.61
CA ASP A 217 -26.02 -29.87 6.91
C ASP A 217 -24.84 -30.30 6.04
N THR A 218 -24.71 -29.74 4.84
CA THR A 218 -23.54 -29.92 3.96
C THR A 218 -22.28 -29.36 4.63
N PHE A 219 -22.27 -28.08 5.00
CA PHE A 219 -21.09 -27.43 5.57
C PHE A 219 -20.81 -27.84 7.01
N GLN A 220 -21.81 -28.29 7.77
CA GLN A 220 -21.59 -28.90 9.08
C GLN A 220 -20.84 -30.24 8.95
N ARG A 221 -21.30 -31.13 8.07
CA ARG A 221 -20.63 -32.41 7.79
C ARG A 221 -19.23 -32.23 7.20
N LEU A 222 -19.07 -31.26 6.31
CA LEU A 222 -17.81 -30.99 5.61
C LEU A 222 -16.90 -30.01 6.36
N SER A 223 -17.27 -29.55 7.56
CA SER A 223 -16.53 -28.53 8.33
C SER A 223 -15.03 -28.82 8.49
N THR A 224 -14.66 -30.10 8.61
CA THR A 224 -13.25 -30.55 8.70
C THR A 224 -12.51 -30.51 7.37
N GLN A 225 -13.23 -30.70 6.26
CA GLN A 225 -12.66 -30.74 4.91
C GLN A 225 -12.66 -29.36 4.24
N VAL A 226 -13.70 -28.58 4.50
CA VAL A 226 -13.97 -27.26 3.92
C VAL A 226 -14.38 -26.32 5.08
N PRO A 227 -13.41 -25.84 5.88
CA PRO A 227 -13.71 -24.91 6.95
C PRO A 227 -14.05 -23.54 6.36
N LEU A 228 -15.25 -23.04 6.68
CA LEU A 228 -15.70 -21.72 6.21
C LEU A 228 -15.17 -20.57 7.08
N ALA A 229 -14.87 -20.80 8.36
CA ALA A 229 -14.44 -19.75 9.30
C ALA A 229 -13.15 -19.04 8.87
N GLU A 230 -12.09 -19.81 8.54
CA GLU A 230 -10.82 -19.25 8.06
C GLU A 230 -11.00 -18.36 6.82
N VAL A 231 -11.96 -18.75 5.97
CA VAL A 231 -12.18 -18.13 4.67
C VAL A 231 -13.03 -16.88 4.81
N THR A 232 -14.08 -16.92 5.63
CA THR A 232 -14.88 -15.73 5.93
C THR A 232 -14.02 -14.66 6.61
N ASP A 233 -13.08 -15.05 7.47
CA ASP A 233 -12.14 -14.11 8.08
C ASP A 233 -11.17 -13.52 7.05
N ALA A 234 -10.62 -14.33 6.14
CA ALA A 234 -9.79 -13.84 5.05
C ALA A 234 -10.56 -12.90 4.10
N ILE A 235 -11.80 -13.23 3.74
CA ILE A 235 -12.66 -12.38 2.88
C ILE A 235 -12.96 -11.05 3.59
N ARG A 236 -13.26 -11.09 4.90
CA ARG A 236 -13.52 -9.86 5.68
C ARG A 236 -12.27 -8.99 5.75
N SER A 237 -11.09 -9.58 5.90
CA SER A 237 -9.81 -8.86 5.87
C SER A 237 -9.58 -8.20 4.51
N ILE A 238 -9.79 -8.92 3.39
CA ILE A 238 -9.68 -8.37 2.04
C ILE A 238 -10.64 -7.18 1.86
N ALA A 239 -11.91 -7.32 2.25
CA ALA A 239 -12.89 -6.24 2.16
C ALA A 239 -12.51 -5.01 2.99
N ALA A 240 -12.00 -5.21 4.21
CA ALA A 240 -11.52 -4.13 5.06
C ALA A 240 -10.30 -3.42 4.43
N LYS A 241 -9.31 -4.18 3.97
CA LYS A 241 -8.11 -3.63 3.31
C LYS A 241 -8.45 -2.91 2.01
N ALA A 242 -9.37 -3.44 1.21
CA ALA A 242 -9.86 -2.81 -0.02
C ALA A 242 -10.60 -1.49 0.25
N SER A 243 -11.46 -1.45 1.28
CA SER A 243 -12.17 -0.22 1.64
C SER A 243 -11.25 0.86 2.19
N LEU A 244 -10.25 0.51 3.01
CA LEU A 244 -9.23 1.44 3.49
C LEU A 244 -8.36 1.99 2.34
N ALA A 245 -7.93 1.13 1.41
CA ALA A 245 -7.16 1.56 0.25
C ALA A 245 -7.93 2.54 -0.64
N ARG A 246 -9.24 2.30 -0.81
CA ARG A 246 -10.15 3.20 -1.53
C ARG A 246 -10.28 4.56 -0.83
N GLN A 247 -10.47 4.58 0.49
CA GLN A 247 -10.56 5.83 1.26
C GLN A 247 -9.27 6.64 1.16
N ALA A 248 -8.11 5.97 1.19
CA ALA A 248 -6.81 6.63 1.00
C ALA A 248 -6.67 7.24 -0.41
N GLN A 249 -7.13 6.55 -1.46
CA GLN A 249 -7.12 7.08 -2.83
C GLN A 249 -8.04 8.29 -2.97
N ALA A 250 -9.27 8.22 -2.45
CA ALA A 250 -10.21 9.35 -2.50
C ALA A 250 -9.66 10.59 -1.78
N ALA A 251 -9.07 10.42 -0.59
CA ALA A 251 -8.44 11.52 0.15
C ALA A 251 -7.25 12.13 -0.62
N HIS A 252 -6.49 11.31 -1.35
CA HIS A 252 -5.40 11.80 -2.20
C HIS A 252 -5.90 12.59 -3.42
N GLU A 253 -6.94 12.12 -4.08
CA GLU A 253 -7.57 12.83 -5.21
C GLU A 253 -8.14 14.18 -4.76
N GLU A 254 -8.83 14.21 -3.61
CA GLU A 254 -9.34 15.46 -3.03
C GLU A 254 -8.22 16.44 -2.68
N ALA A 255 -7.12 15.95 -2.09
CA ALA A 255 -5.95 16.78 -1.78
C ALA A 255 -5.25 17.30 -3.04
N ALA A 256 -5.19 16.51 -4.12
CA ALA A 256 -4.63 16.93 -5.41
C ALA A 256 -5.50 18.02 -6.05
N HIS A 257 -6.82 17.84 -6.10
CA HIS A 257 -7.75 18.84 -6.61
C HIS A 257 -7.82 20.11 -5.75
N ALA A 258 -7.54 20.02 -4.44
CA ALA A 258 -7.40 21.19 -3.59
C ALA A 258 -6.11 21.98 -3.90
N HIS A 259 -4.98 21.29 -4.15
CA HIS A 259 -3.72 21.95 -4.54
C HIS A 259 -3.82 22.63 -5.90
N GLU A 260 -4.46 22.00 -6.88
CA GLU A 260 -4.67 22.55 -8.22
C GLU A 260 -5.52 23.84 -8.17
N ARG A 261 -6.61 23.85 -7.40
CA ARG A 261 -7.44 25.05 -7.19
C ARG A 261 -6.69 26.20 -6.52
N VAL A 262 -5.80 25.90 -5.57
CA VAL A 262 -4.97 26.93 -4.90
C VAL A 262 -3.86 27.46 -5.83
N ALA A 263 -3.34 26.64 -6.73
CA ALA A 263 -2.38 27.07 -7.75
C ALA A 263 -3.06 28.02 -8.76
N ASP A 264 -4.23 27.64 -9.27
CA ASP A 264 -5.00 28.46 -10.22
C ASP A 264 -5.44 29.80 -9.61
N SER A 265 -5.87 29.81 -8.34
CA SER A 265 -6.26 31.06 -7.67
C SER A 265 -5.07 32.02 -7.50
N ARG A 266 -3.90 31.50 -7.16
CA ARG A 266 -2.67 32.31 -7.04
C ARG A 266 -2.20 32.85 -8.39
N GLN A 267 -2.40 32.08 -9.46
CA GLN A 267 -2.06 32.51 -10.82
C GLN A 267 -3.02 33.59 -11.34
N ALA A 268 -4.31 33.51 -10.98
CA ALA A 268 -5.30 34.56 -11.28
C ALA A 268 -5.00 35.87 -10.53
N ASP A 269 -4.65 35.81 -9.24
CA ASP A 269 -4.27 37.00 -8.46
C ASP A 269 -2.99 37.66 -9.00
N ALA A 270 -2.00 36.88 -9.44
CA ALA A 270 -0.76 37.40 -10.02
C ALA A 270 -0.99 38.12 -11.36
N LEU A 271 -1.96 37.68 -12.16
CA LEU A 271 -2.33 38.33 -13.43
C LEU A 271 -3.19 39.58 -13.23
N SER A 272 -3.92 39.68 -12.12
CA SER A 272 -4.72 40.87 -11.77
C SER A 272 -3.88 42.05 -11.24
N MET A 273 -2.62 41.83 -10.88
CA MET A 273 -1.71 42.87 -10.36
C MET A 273 -0.77 43.48 -11.42
N LEU A 274 -0.90 43.07 -12.69
CA LEU A 274 -0.22 43.63 -13.86
C LEU A 274 -1.17 44.52 -14.66
#